data_AF-A0A357IXQ2-F1
#
_entry.id   AF-A0A357IXQ2-F1
#
_cell.length_a   1.000
_cell.length_b   1.000
_cell.length_c   1.000
_cell.angle_alpha   90.00
_cell.angle_beta   90.00
_cell.angle_gamma   90.00
#
_symmetry.space_group_name_H-M   'P 1'
#
loop_
_entity.id
_entity.type
_entity.pdbx_description
1 polymer ?
#
loop_
_entity_poly.entity_id
_entity_poly.type
_entity_poly.pdbx_seq_one_letter_code
_entity_poly.pdbx_strand_id
1 'polypeptide(L)'
;MEYRLTVDRHPERKYEQWLFLNRGKGRSKMPIVQWMSGIISAHPYHSAHDISIYSSAQLLLPDDSHALYIMVFQVQSQKDQSETSNRCFRIIETSEKSIVEEITLKEAPEAMKVIASV
;
A
#
# COMPACT_ATOMS: atom_id res chain seq x y z
N MET A 1 -13.83 9.35 -12.73
CA MET A 1 -12.40 8.99 -12.85
C MET A 1 -12.26 7.54 -12.46
N GLU A 2 -11.56 6.72 -13.24
CA GLU A 2 -11.32 5.31 -12.88
C GLU A 2 -9.99 5.21 -12.15
N TYR A 3 -10.06 4.97 -10.84
CA TYR A 3 -8.89 4.72 -10.00
C TYR A 3 -8.63 3.22 -9.91
N ARG A 4 -7.37 2.81 -10.05
CA ARG A 4 -6.96 1.40 -9.96
C ARG A 4 -5.63 1.23 -9.24
N LEU A 5 -5.57 0.27 -8.33
CA LEU A 5 -4.32 -0.18 -7.72
C LEU A 5 -3.60 -1.19 -8.63
N THR A 6 -2.29 -1.06 -8.75
CA THR A 6 -1.43 -2.04 -9.41
C THR A 6 -0.13 -2.21 -8.66
N VAL A 7 0.42 -3.41 -8.67
CA VAL A 7 1.78 -3.68 -8.21
C VAL A 7 2.69 -3.78 -9.43
N ASP A 8 3.77 -3.00 -9.44
CA ASP A 8 4.71 -2.93 -10.57
C ASP A 8 6.13 -2.62 -10.05
N ARG A 9 7.15 -2.69 -10.91
CA ARG A 9 8.52 -2.30 -10.55
C ARG A 9 8.64 -0.77 -10.49
N HIS A 10 9.36 -0.26 -9.48
CA HIS A 10 9.64 1.17 -9.42
C HIS A 10 10.54 1.61 -10.57
N PRO A 11 10.25 2.73 -11.25
CA PRO A 11 11.05 3.20 -12.39
C PRO A 11 12.51 3.46 -12.01
N GLU A 12 12.75 3.95 -10.79
CA GLU A 12 14.08 4.28 -10.28
C GLU A 12 14.70 3.15 -9.41
N ARG A 13 13.87 2.26 -8.84
CA ARG A 13 14.30 1.18 -7.93
C ARG A 13 13.88 -0.17 -8.50
N LYS A 14 14.55 -0.59 -9.56
CA LYS A 14 14.12 -1.70 -10.43
C LYS A 14 14.00 -3.07 -9.74
N TYR A 15 14.63 -3.25 -8.57
CA TYR A 15 14.56 -4.48 -7.78
C TYR A 15 13.41 -4.49 -6.76
N GLU A 16 12.72 -3.38 -6.61
CA GLU A 16 11.60 -3.24 -5.68
C GLU A 16 10.28 -3.26 -6.45
N GLN A 17 9.35 -4.07 -5.96
CA GLN A 17 7.94 -3.94 -6.32
C GLN A 17 7.31 -2.86 -5.46
N TRP A 18 6.41 -2.08 -6.06
CA TRP A 18 5.74 -0.96 -5.41
C TRP A 18 4.25 -1.00 -5.72
N LEU A 19 3.46 -0.58 -4.74
CA LEU A 19 2.05 -0.30 -4.91
C LEU A 19 1.90 1.07 -5.60
N PHE A 20 1.14 1.09 -6.69
CA PHE A 20 0.85 2.30 -7.46
C PHE A 20 -0.65 2.58 -7.52
N LEU A 21 -0.99 3.87 -7.46
CA LEU A 21 -2.31 4.36 -7.85
C LEU A 21 -2.29 4.81 -9.32
N ASN A 22 -3.16 4.21 -10.14
CA ASN A 22 -3.46 4.66 -11.50
C ASN A 22 -4.71 5.54 -11.48
N ARG A 23 -4.67 6.66 -12.19
CA ARG A 23 -5.72 7.71 -12.17
C ARG A 23 -6.43 7.87 -13.53
N GLY A 24 -6.46 6.78 -14.31
CA GLY A 24 -6.98 6.79 -15.67
C GLY A 24 -5.93 7.12 -16.74
N LYS A 25 -6.38 7.10 -18.01
CA LYS A 25 -5.53 7.18 -19.21
C LYS A 25 -4.77 8.51 -19.29
N GLY A 26 -3.45 8.44 -19.53
CA GLY A 26 -2.58 9.60 -19.74
C GLY A 26 -2.04 10.27 -18.49
N ARG A 27 -2.41 9.82 -17.27
CA ARG A 27 -1.81 10.28 -16.02
C ARG A 27 -0.70 9.33 -15.57
N SER A 28 0.40 9.89 -15.06
CA SER A 28 1.49 9.10 -14.47
C SER A 28 1.00 8.31 -13.26
N LYS A 29 1.48 7.07 -13.15
CA LYS A 29 1.27 6.22 -11.98
C LYS A 29 1.87 6.90 -10.75
N MET A 30 1.16 6.92 -9.65
CA MET A 30 1.64 7.50 -8.40
C MET A 30 2.18 6.38 -7.49
N PRO A 31 3.49 6.38 -7.15
CA PRO A 31 4.04 5.42 -6.20
C PRO A 31 3.49 5.71 -4.80
N ILE A 32 3.07 4.66 -4.10
CA ILE A 32 2.51 4.77 -2.74
C ILE A 32 3.54 4.24 -1.74
N VAL A 33 3.85 2.95 -1.83
CA VAL A 33 4.73 2.27 -0.88
C VAL A 33 5.34 1.02 -1.51
N GLN A 34 6.51 0.60 -1.00
CA GLN A 34 7.11 -0.67 -1.37
C GLN A 34 6.15 -1.83 -1.07
N TRP A 35 5.98 -2.71 -2.05
CA TRP A 35 5.15 -3.91 -1.96
C TRP A 35 6.00 -5.08 -1.46
N MET A 36 5.57 -5.73 -0.38
CA MET A 36 6.28 -6.86 0.21
C MET A 36 5.43 -8.12 0.15
N SER A 37 5.76 -9.05 -0.73
CA SER A 37 5.12 -10.37 -0.79
C SER A 37 6.18 -11.45 -0.97
N GLY A 38 6.12 -12.52 -0.19
CA GLY A 38 7.02 -13.67 -0.31
C GLY A 38 7.78 -14.00 0.97
N ILE A 39 8.88 -14.74 0.81
CA ILE A 39 9.74 -15.20 1.92
C ILE A 39 10.90 -14.21 2.08
N ILE A 40 11.09 -13.72 3.30
CA ILE A 40 12.26 -12.97 3.73
C ILE A 40 13.16 -13.91 4.54
N SER A 41 14.33 -14.23 4.01
CA SER A 41 15.35 -15.00 4.73
C SER A 41 16.32 -14.05 5.43
N ALA A 42 16.42 -14.15 6.76
CA ALA A 42 17.46 -13.45 7.52
C ALA A 42 18.85 -14.08 7.27
N HIS A 43 19.89 -13.25 7.24
CA HIS A 43 21.29 -13.52 6.87
C HIS A 43 21.94 -14.76 7.58
N PRO A 44 23.02 -15.37 7.01
CA PRO A 44 23.53 -16.71 7.38
C PRO A 44 24.22 -16.85 8.75
N TYR A 45 24.41 -15.76 9.49
CA TYR A 45 25.15 -15.77 10.78
C TYR A 45 24.23 -15.81 12.01
N HIS A 46 22.92 -15.88 11.81
CA HIS A 46 21.93 -16.18 12.83
C HIS A 46 21.08 -17.35 12.35
N SER A 47 20.54 -18.15 13.26
CA SER A 47 19.64 -19.26 12.94
C SER A 47 18.52 -18.74 12.02
N ALA A 48 18.60 -19.05 10.72
CA ALA A 48 17.71 -18.51 9.70
C ALA A 48 16.28 -18.99 9.99
N HIS A 49 15.39 -18.04 10.24
CA HIS A 49 13.95 -18.28 10.27
C HIS A 49 13.39 -17.62 9.01
N ASP A 50 12.84 -18.43 8.11
CA ASP A 50 12.16 -17.94 6.91
C ASP A 50 10.84 -17.30 7.33
N ILE A 51 10.71 -15.99 7.13
CA ILE A 51 9.50 -15.23 7.43
C ILE A 51 8.69 -15.10 6.15
N SER A 52 7.46 -15.62 6.12
CA SER A 52 6.55 -15.41 5.00
C SER A 52 5.65 -14.20 5.25
N ILE A 53 5.64 -13.24 4.32
CA ILE A 53 4.79 -12.05 4.36
C ILE A 53 3.77 -12.09 3.22
N TYR A 54 2.51 -11.91 3.58
CA TYR A 54 1.41 -11.69 2.66
C TYR A 54 0.96 -10.23 2.75
N SER A 55 0.91 -9.52 1.61
CA SER A 55 0.39 -8.14 1.54
C SER A 55 -0.87 -8.08 0.69
N SER A 56 -1.82 -7.24 1.10
CA SER A 56 -2.97 -6.83 0.29
C SER A 56 -3.17 -5.32 0.44
N ALA A 57 -3.83 -4.69 -0.52
CA ALA A 57 -4.19 -3.28 -0.43
C ALA A 57 -5.60 -3.00 -0.94
N GLN A 58 -6.25 -2.03 -0.32
CA GLN A 58 -7.60 -1.57 -0.64
C GLN A 58 -7.60 -0.07 -0.85
N LEU A 59 -8.12 0.37 -1.99
CA LEU A 59 -8.44 1.76 -2.25
C LEU A 59 -9.87 2.02 -1.76
N LEU A 60 -10.03 3.03 -0.93
CA LEU A 60 -11.29 3.44 -0.34
C LEU A 60 -11.89 4.61 -1.14
N LEU A 61 -13.23 4.69 -1.14
CA LEU A 61 -13.97 5.81 -1.69
C LEU A 61 -13.50 7.13 -1.04
N PRO A 62 -13.39 8.24 -1.79
CA PRO A 62 -13.04 9.52 -1.18
C PRO A 62 -14.04 9.97 -0.11
N ASP A 63 -13.57 10.67 0.92
CA ASP A 63 -14.42 11.34 1.90
C ASP A 63 -15.04 12.63 1.33
N ASP A 64 -15.84 13.31 2.16
CA ASP A 64 -16.43 14.62 1.85
C ASP A 64 -15.37 15.70 1.55
N SER A 65 -14.12 15.50 2.01
CA SER A 65 -12.96 16.37 1.70
C SER A 65 -12.28 16.03 0.37
N HIS A 66 -12.80 15.03 -0.35
CA HIS A 66 -12.28 14.52 -1.62
C HIS A 66 -10.89 13.88 -1.54
N ALA A 67 -10.44 13.54 -0.33
CA ALA A 67 -9.19 12.80 -0.14
C ALA A 67 -9.41 11.31 -0.41
N LEU A 68 -8.49 10.67 -1.13
CA LEU A 68 -8.52 9.22 -1.33
C LEU A 68 -7.70 8.54 -0.23
N TYR A 69 -8.11 7.33 0.16
CA TYR A 69 -7.41 6.56 1.18
C TYR A 69 -7.03 5.18 0.64
N ILE A 70 -5.81 4.74 0.94
CA ILE A 70 -5.32 3.40 0.64
C ILE A 70 -4.96 2.71 1.94
N MET A 71 -5.57 1.57 2.20
CA MET A 71 -5.23 0.68 3.30
C MET A 71 -4.32 -0.43 2.78
N VAL A 72 -3.18 -0.64 3.43
CA VAL A 72 -2.26 -1.75 3.15
C VAL A 72 -2.21 -2.66 4.36
N PHE A 73 -2.50 -3.93 4.15
CA PHE A 73 -2.51 -4.96 5.18
C PHE A 73 -1.34 -5.91 4.92
N GLN A 74 -0.51 -6.15 5.91
CA GLN A 74 0.61 -7.09 5.83
C GLN A 74 0.51 -8.10 6.96
N VAL A 75 0.50 -9.38 6.62
CA VAL A 75 0.36 -10.48 7.57
C VAL A 75 1.62 -11.33 7.52
N GLN A 76 2.26 -11.48 8.67
CA GLN A 76 3.39 -12.38 8.87
C GLN A 76 2.89 -13.77 9.28
N SER A 77 3.36 -14.83 8.60
CA SER A 77 2.81 -16.18 8.71
C SER A 77 3.61 -17.17 9.58
N GLN A 78 4.68 -16.76 10.28
CA GLN A 78 5.31 -17.65 11.27
C GLN A 78 4.43 -17.74 12.53
N LYS A 79 4.74 -18.70 13.43
CA LYS A 79 3.97 -19.19 14.60
C LYS A 79 3.35 -18.15 15.54
N ASP A 80 3.57 -16.86 15.29
CA ASP A 80 2.98 -15.72 15.96
C ASP A 80 2.24 -14.86 14.92
N GLN A 81 0.92 -15.00 14.81
CA GLN A 81 0.06 -14.15 13.96
C GLN A 81 -0.10 -12.72 14.53
N SER A 82 0.61 -12.39 15.61
CA SER A 82 0.50 -11.13 16.33
C SER A 82 1.06 -9.93 15.56
N GLU A 83 1.92 -10.14 14.56
CA GLU A 83 2.47 -9.07 13.72
C GLU A 83 1.68 -8.93 12.41
N THR A 84 0.41 -8.56 12.52
CA THR A 84 -0.32 -7.95 11.40
C THR A 84 -0.06 -6.45 11.43
N SER A 85 0.54 -5.91 10.36
CA SER A 85 0.73 -4.46 10.21
C SER A 85 -0.30 -3.90 9.25
N ASN A 86 -0.96 -2.82 9.68
CA ASN A 86 -1.92 -2.10 8.87
C ASN A 86 -1.41 -0.68 8.71
N ARG A 87 -1.28 -0.22 7.47
CA ARG A 87 -0.81 1.12 7.13
C ARG A 87 -1.87 1.82 6.30
N CYS A 88 -2.08 3.10 6.58
CA CYS A 88 -3.06 3.91 5.87
C CYS A 88 -2.34 5.07 5.18
N PHE A 89 -2.66 5.28 3.90
CA PHE A 89 -2.13 6.39 3.12
C PHE A 89 -3.29 7.27 2.66
N ARG A 90 -3.22 8.56 2.98
CA ARG A 90 -4.10 9.59 2.47
C ARG A 90 -3.47 10.23 1.24
N ILE A 91 -4.27 10.39 0.19
CA ILE A 91 -3.87 11.03 -1.06
C ILE A 91 -4.69 12.30 -1.22
N ILE A 92 -3.99 13.43 -1.14
CA ILE A 92 -4.57 14.76 -1.30
C ILE A 92 -4.27 15.21 -2.73
N GLU A 93 -5.31 15.30 -3.56
CA GLU A 93 -5.20 15.86 -4.91
C GLU A 93 -5.53 17.37 -4.85
N THR A 94 -4.54 18.22 -5.11
CA THR A 94 -4.75 19.65 -5.34
C THR A 94 -4.69 19.96 -6.83
N SER A 95 -5.06 21.19 -7.21
CA SER A 95 -4.98 21.65 -8.61
C SER A 95 -3.56 21.61 -9.18
N GLU A 96 -2.54 21.64 -8.33
CA GLU A 96 -1.13 21.77 -8.73
C GLU A 96 -0.32 20.49 -8.48
N LYS A 97 -0.68 19.70 -7.47
CA LYS A 97 0.09 18.52 -7.06
C LYS A 97 -0.79 17.46 -6.42
N SER A 98 -0.23 16.25 -6.33
CA SER A 98 -0.80 15.19 -5.53
C SER A 98 0.21 14.78 -4.47
N ILE A 99 -0.23 14.74 -3.21
CA ILE A 99 0.60 14.39 -2.07
C ILE A 99 0.08 13.06 -1.51
N VAL A 100 1.02 12.15 -1.21
CA VAL A 100 0.75 10.90 -0.50
C VAL A 100 1.31 11.03 0.90
N GLU A 101 0.47 10.86 1.91
CA GLU A 101 0.82 10.98 3.32
C GLU A 101 0.44 9.68 4.03
N GLU A 102 1.36 9.09 4.80
CA GLU A 102 1.01 8.01 5.71
C GLU A 102 0.34 8.62 6.95
N ILE A 103 -0.85 8.13 7.28
CA ILE A 103 -1.64 8.60 8.42
C ILE A 103 -1.86 7.47 9.41
N THR A 104 -2.16 7.82 10.66
CA THR A 104 -2.46 6.80 11.67
C THR A 104 -3.83 6.17 11.41
N LEU A 105 -4.01 4.91 11.83
CA LEU A 105 -5.31 4.23 11.71
C LEU A 105 -6.45 4.92 12.48
N LYS A 106 -6.11 5.75 13.48
CA LYS A 106 -7.09 6.56 14.22
C LYS A 106 -7.63 7.74 13.41
N GLU A 107 -6.83 8.22 12.46
CA GLU A 107 -7.20 9.26 11.51
C GLU A 107 -7.81 8.67 10.24
N ALA A 108 -7.69 7.35 10.06
CA ALA A 108 -8.29 6.65 8.95
C ALA A 108 -9.82 6.63 9.12
N PRO A 109 -10.56 6.82 8.02
CA PRO A 109 -12.01 6.83 8.05
C PRO A 109 -12.56 5.43 8.38
N GLU A 110 -13.47 5.36 9.36
CA GLU A 110 -13.91 4.09 9.98
C GLU A 110 -14.75 3.19 9.08
N ALA A 111 -15.52 3.74 8.13
CA ALA A 111 -16.51 2.97 7.37
C ALA A 111 -16.60 3.42 5.89
N MET A 112 -15.53 3.23 5.14
CA MET A 112 -15.52 3.52 3.70
C MET A 112 -15.73 2.29 2.83
N LYS A 113 -16.43 2.50 1.71
CA LYS A 113 -16.60 1.49 0.67
C LYS A 113 -15.29 1.29 -0.08
N VAL A 114 -14.88 0.05 -0.25
CA VAL A 114 -13.74 -0.32 -1.11
C VAL A 114 -14.13 -0.13 -2.58
N ILE A 115 -13.28 0.57 -3.33
CA ILE A 115 -13.46 0.81 -4.77
C ILE A 115 -12.50 0.00 -5.64
N ALA A 116 -11.34 -0.40 -5.12
CA ALA A 116 -10.42 -1.32 -5.78
C ALA A 116 -9.57 -2.07 -4.75
N SER A 117 -9.06 -3.25 -5.11
CA SER A 117 -8.14 -4.01 -4.28
C SER A 117 -7.08 -4.71 -5.12
N VAL A 118 -5.93 -4.99 -4.50
CA VAL A 118 -4.86 -5.83 -5.04
C VAL A 118 -4.31 -6.74 -3.97
#